data_AF-X1IMW2-F1
#
_entry.id   AF-X1IMW2-F1
#
_cell.length_a   1.000
_cell.length_b   1.000
_cell.length_c   1.000
_cell.angle_alpha   90.00
_cell.angle_beta   90.00
_cell.angle_gamma   90.00
#
_symmetry.space_group_name_H-M   'P 1'
#
loop_
_entity.id
_entity.type
_entity.pdbx_description
1 polymer ?
#
loop_
_entity_poly.entity_id
_entity_poly.type
_entity_poly.pdbx_seq_one_letter_code
_entity_poly.pdbx_strand_id
1 'polypeptide(L)'
;VDPKDIAAVGFASQGESFVPVDASGKPLRNTIVWLDNRAHDEAAAIEETFGRDRVYKTTGQPDVGPIWTACKILWIKNHEPDVFAATAKFCLVEDFLIHRLSGEFVSEFSVYSSSLVLDINRRALWPEMLEFIGVSADHFPELTESGSVVGTITAEAAAATGLSTETLVVTGAYDHAAGSIGAGVTHSGVMSETTGSAMAICAPVDKVAFDPQFRVPVHTHAISGKYFFNPYGETAGMVLKWFRDNLGQSEIAQA
;
A
#
# COMPACT_ATOMS: atom_id res chain seq x y z
N VAL A 1 -6.35 -27.13 10.93
CA VAL A 1 -6.05 -26.37 12.15
C VAL A 1 -7.37 -26.15 12.86
N ASP A 2 -7.50 -26.48 14.15
CA ASP A 2 -8.71 -26.13 14.90
C ASP A 2 -8.81 -24.59 14.93
N PRO A 3 -9.96 -23.97 14.62
CA PRO A 3 -10.10 -22.52 14.69
C PRO A 3 -9.67 -21.90 16.03
N LYS A 4 -9.77 -22.65 17.13
CA LYS A 4 -9.32 -22.22 18.46
C LYS A 4 -7.79 -22.21 18.63
N ASP A 5 -7.07 -22.94 17.78
CA ASP A 5 -5.60 -22.93 17.77
C ASP A 5 -5.04 -21.73 16.99
N ILE A 6 -5.89 -20.96 16.29
CA ILE A 6 -5.49 -19.79 15.51
C ILE A 6 -5.50 -18.55 16.43
N ALA A 7 -4.32 -18.17 16.91
CA ALA A 7 -4.16 -17.04 17.83
C ALA A 7 -4.46 -15.67 17.17
N ALA A 8 -4.03 -15.47 15.93
CA ALA A 8 -4.19 -14.19 15.24
C ALA A 8 -4.25 -14.35 13.70
N VAL A 9 -4.83 -13.35 13.05
CA VAL A 9 -4.83 -13.17 11.59
C VAL A 9 -4.41 -11.73 11.25
N GLY A 10 -3.56 -11.59 10.24
CA GLY A 10 -3.12 -10.31 9.67
C GLY A 10 -2.82 -10.47 8.17
N PHE A 11 -2.57 -9.35 7.49
CA PHE A 11 -2.50 -9.31 6.02
C PHE A 11 -1.20 -8.69 5.51
N ALA A 12 -0.51 -9.40 4.63
CA ALA A 12 0.40 -8.74 3.70
C ALA A 12 -0.44 -8.18 2.55
N SER A 13 -0.39 -6.88 2.29
CA SER A 13 -1.24 -6.23 1.31
C SER A 13 -0.43 -5.42 0.31
N GLN A 14 -0.89 -5.41 -0.94
CA GLN A 14 -0.48 -4.40 -1.92
C GLN A 14 -0.87 -2.99 -1.45
N GLY A 15 -0.14 -2.00 -1.93
CA GLY A 15 -0.44 -0.57 -1.77
C GLY A 15 -1.47 -0.08 -2.80
N GLU A 16 -1.72 1.24 -2.75
CA GLU A 16 -2.45 2.10 -3.71
C GLU A 16 -3.89 1.71 -4.14
N SER A 17 -4.28 0.46 -3.94
CA SER A 17 -5.59 -0.09 -4.27
C SER A 17 -6.52 0.22 -3.12
N PHE A 18 -7.56 1.01 -3.39
CA PHE A 18 -8.50 1.41 -2.35
C PHE A 18 -9.96 1.28 -2.79
N VAL A 19 -10.82 1.21 -1.79
CA VAL A 19 -12.27 1.20 -1.92
C VAL A 19 -12.86 2.30 -1.05
N PRO A 20 -13.65 3.23 -1.63
CA PRO A 20 -14.46 4.14 -0.83
C PRO A 20 -15.65 3.36 -0.23
N VAL A 21 -15.85 3.52 1.07
CA VAL A 21 -16.94 2.88 1.81
C VAL A 21 -17.78 3.92 2.56
N ASP A 22 -19.05 3.61 2.79
CA ASP A 22 -19.90 4.39 3.69
C ASP A 22 -19.55 4.16 5.16
N ALA A 23 -20.28 4.83 6.07
CA ALA A 23 -20.05 4.73 7.51
C ALA A 23 -20.26 3.32 8.10
N SER A 24 -20.93 2.42 7.38
CA SER A 24 -21.09 1.01 7.76
C SER A 24 -19.99 0.11 7.20
N GLY A 25 -19.10 0.65 6.36
CA GLY A 25 -18.07 -0.09 5.64
C GLY A 25 -18.59 -0.80 4.39
N LYS A 26 -19.77 -0.43 3.89
CA LYS A 26 -20.28 -0.95 2.62
C LYS A 26 -19.55 -0.24 1.46
N PRO A 27 -18.99 -1.00 0.49
CA PRO A 27 -18.41 -0.42 -0.73
C PRO A 27 -19.42 0.43 -1.50
N LEU A 28 -19.02 1.65 -1.86
CA LEU A 28 -19.83 2.57 -2.65
C LEU A 28 -19.61 2.38 -4.16
N ARG A 29 -18.52 1.70 -4.53
CA ARG A 29 -18.15 1.32 -5.90
C ARG A 29 -17.09 0.21 -5.85
N ASN A 30 -16.74 -0.32 -7.02
CA ASN A 30 -15.65 -1.28 -7.15
C ASN A 30 -14.31 -0.65 -6.73
N THR A 31 -13.43 -1.44 -6.11
CA THR A 31 -12.05 -1.05 -5.80
C THR A 31 -11.35 -0.50 -7.05
N ILE A 32 -10.62 0.63 -6.92
CA ILE A 32 -9.68 1.04 -7.95
C ILE A 32 -8.35 0.36 -7.64
N VAL A 33 -7.91 -0.51 -8.55
CA VAL A 33 -6.65 -1.25 -8.43
C VAL A 33 -5.44 -0.31 -8.59
N TRP A 34 -4.29 -0.71 -8.06
CA TRP A 34 -3.04 0.06 -8.13
C TRP A 34 -2.58 0.33 -9.57
N LEU A 35 -2.77 -0.63 -10.49
CA LEU A 35 -2.49 -0.51 -11.94
C LEU A 35 -3.45 0.40 -12.71
N ASP A 36 -4.41 1.01 -12.03
CA ASP A 36 -5.35 1.92 -12.69
C ASP A 36 -4.74 3.31 -12.83
N ASN A 37 -4.67 3.78 -14.08
CA ASN A 37 -3.98 5.01 -14.44
C ASN A 37 -4.98 6.13 -14.75
N ARG A 38 -6.24 6.08 -14.31
CA ARG A 38 -7.26 7.05 -14.76
C ARG A 38 -6.98 8.50 -14.38
N ALA A 39 -6.24 8.74 -13.30
CA ALA A 39 -6.10 10.05 -12.63
C ALA A 39 -4.93 10.91 -13.15
N HIS A 40 -4.75 11.02 -14.47
CA HIS A 40 -3.63 11.77 -15.06
C HIS A 40 -3.72 13.27 -14.78
N ASP A 41 -4.91 13.86 -14.98
CA ASP A 41 -5.12 15.30 -14.79
C ASP A 41 -4.97 15.68 -13.31
N GLU A 42 -5.44 14.83 -12.41
CA GLU A 42 -5.30 15.01 -10.97
C GLU A 42 -3.86 14.87 -10.49
N ALA A 43 -3.11 13.92 -11.03
CA ALA A 43 -1.68 13.79 -10.76
C ALA A 43 -0.91 15.04 -11.19
N ALA A 44 -1.19 15.56 -12.39
CA ALA A 44 -0.59 16.80 -12.88
C ALA A 44 -0.93 18.00 -11.98
N ALA A 45 -2.17 18.12 -11.52
CA ALA A 45 -2.59 19.18 -10.61
C ALA A 45 -1.89 19.10 -9.23
N ILE A 46 -1.69 17.89 -8.70
CA ILE A 46 -0.92 17.67 -7.47
C ILE A 46 0.54 18.07 -7.67
N GLU A 47 1.16 17.66 -8.79
CA GLU A 47 2.56 18.01 -9.09
C GLU A 47 2.75 19.52 -9.28
N GLU A 48 1.83 20.19 -9.96
CA GLU A 48 1.85 21.65 -10.14
C GLU A 48 1.75 22.39 -8.80
N THR A 49 0.92 21.89 -7.89
CA THR A 49 0.67 22.55 -6.59
C THR A 49 1.82 22.37 -5.61
N PHE A 50 2.33 21.14 -5.46
CA PHE A 50 3.31 20.83 -4.43
C PHE A 50 4.75 20.80 -4.94
N GLY A 51 4.93 20.51 -6.23
CA GLY A 51 6.23 20.23 -6.84
C GLY A 51 6.76 18.86 -6.45
N ARG A 52 7.43 18.20 -7.40
CA ARG A 52 8.02 16.87 -7.23
C ARG A 52 8.98 16.76 -6.03
N ASP A 53 9.83 17.76 -5.82
CA ASP A 53 10.82 17.73 -4.72
C ASP A 53 10.17 17.66 -3.35
N ARG A 54 9.10 18.44 -3.13
CA ARG A 54 8.37 18.44 -1.87
C ARG A 54 7.63 17.12 -1.69
N VAL A 55 6.94 16.64 -2.72
CA VAL A 55 6.23 15.35 -2.65
C VAL A 55 7.20 14.23 -2.31
N TYR A 56 8.36 14.16 -2.96
CA TYR A 56 9.34 13.12 -2.68
C TYR A 56 9.90 13.21 -1.26
N LYS A 57 10.30 14.40 -0.81
CA LYS A 57 10.86 14.59 0.55
C LYS A 57 9.81 14.39 1.65
N THR A 58 8.53 14.55 1.37
CA THR A 58 7.45 14.34 2.34
C THR A 58 6.96 12.89 2.35
N THR A 59 6.70 12.31 1.18
CA THR A 59 6.00 11.02 1.04
C THR A 59 6.92 9.85 0.71
N GLY A 60 8.15 10.12 0.26
CA GLY A 60 9.09 9.12 -0.23
C GLY A 60 8.83 8.63 -1.65
N GLN A 61 7.77 9.10 -2.33
CA GLN A 61 7.44 8.68 -3.70
C GLN A 61 8.15 9.56 -4.75
N PRO A 62 8.90 8.95 -5.70
CA PRO A 62 9.80 9.68 -6.60
C PRO A 62 9.07 10.53 -7.64
N ASP A 63 7.83 10.20 -7.95
CA ASP A 63 6.99 10.85 -8.95
C ASP A 63 5.57 11.06 -8.42
N VAL A 64 4.83 11.95 -9.08
CA VAL A 64 3.41 12.16 -8.85
C VAL A 64 2.65 11.54 -10.02
N GLY A 65 2.48 10.23 -9.98
CA GLY A 65 1.79 9.45 -11.01
C GLY A 65 0.30 9.25 -10.76
N PRO A 66 -0.48 8.89 -11.80
CA PRO A 66 -1.92 8.64 -11.72
C PRO A 66 -2.28 7.38 -10.90
N ILE A 67 -1.31 6.52 -10.61
CA ILE A 67 -1.50 5.28 -9.85
C ILE A 67 -1.69 5.52 -8.36
N TRP A 68 -1.24 6.66 -7.85
CA TRP A 68 -1.21 6.96 -6.41
C TRP A 68 -2.61 7.22 -5.84
N THR A 69 -2.82 6.81 -4.58
CA THR A 69 -4.13 6.92 -3.90
C THR A 69 -4.66 8.36 -3.88
N ALA A 70 -3.85 9.35 -3.51
CA ALA A 70 -4.27 10.75 -3.47
C ALA A 70 -4.82 11.25 -4.82
N CYS A 71 -4.14 10.92 -5.93
CA CYS A 71 -4.56 11.27 -7.29
C CYS A 71 -5.94 10.67 -7.62
N LYS A 72 -6.14 9.41 -7.26
CA LYS A 72 -7.38 8.67 -7.54
C LYS A 72 -8.53 9.08 -6.60
N ILE A 73 -8.25 9.53 -5.38
CA ILE A 73 -9.24 10.18 -4.50
C ILE A 73 -9.71 11.49 -5.13
N LEU A 74 -8.77 12.33 -5.59
CA LEU A 74 -9.11 13.57 -6.29
C LEU A 74 -9.90 13.30 -7.58
N TRP A 75 -9.60 12.21 -8.29
CA TRP A 75 -10.37 11.80 -9.45
C TRP A 75 -11.82 11.45 -9.07
N ILE A 76 -12.04 10.70 -7.99
CA ILE A 76 -13.40 10.42 -7.50
C ILE A 76 -14.14 11.72 -7.16
N LYS A 77 -13.47 12.68 -6.51
CA LYS A 77 -14.06 14.00 -6.21
C LYS A 77 -14.55 14.72 -7.47
N ASN A 78 -13.76 14.69 -8.54
CA ASN A 78 -14.04 15.42 -9.78
C ASN A 78 -15.06 14.72 -10.70
N HIS A 79 -14.99 13.39 -10.78
CA HIS A 79 -15.74 12.60 -11.78
C HIS A 79 -16.89 11.80 -11.20
N GLU A 80 -16.86 11.49 -9.89
CA GLU A 80 -17.89 10.73 -9.18
C GLU A 80 -18.30 11.45 -7.86
N PRO A 81 -18.78 12.71 -7.92
CA PRO A 81 -19.00 13.54 -6.73
C PRO A 81 -20.01 12.95 -5.73
N ASP A 82 -21.00 12.20 -6.21
CA ASP A 82 -21.98 11.51 -5.35
C ASP A 82 -21.31 10.40 -4.51
N VAL A 83 -20.35 9.68 -5.10
CA VAL A 83 -19.55 8.69 -4.37
C VAL A 83 -18.65 9.39 -3.37
N PHE A 84 -17.95 10.44 -3.80
CA PHE A 84 -17.07 11.22 -2.93
C PHE A 84 -17.83 11.72 -1.69
N ALA A 85 -19.00 12.33 -1.89
CA ALA A 85 -19.82 12.88 -0.82
C ALA A 85 -20.39 11.81 0.13
N ALA A 86 -20.67 10.60 -0.36
CA ALA A 86 -21.15 9.48 0.45
C ALA A 86 -20.02 8.72 1.17
N THR A 87 -18.76 8.97 0.81
CA THR A 87 -17.61 8.23 1.35
C THR A 87 -17.32 8.65 2.78
N ALA A 88 -17.38 7.69 3.70
CA ALA A 88 -16.93 7.88 5.07
C ALA A 88 -15.45 7.53 5.24
N LYS A 89 -14.97 6.48 4.54
CA LYS A 89 -13.57 6.05 4.57
C LYS A 89 -13.06 5.66 3.19
N PHE A 90 -11.81 6.03 2.88
CA PHE A 90 -11.03 5.47 1.78
C PHE A 90 -10.13 4.38 2.36
N CYS A 91 -10.53 3.12 2.22
CA CYS A 91 -9.80 1.98 2.76
C CYS A 91 -8.88 1.39 1.69
N LEU A 92 -7.59 1.26 1.98
CA LEU A 92 -6.72 0.33 1.28
C LEU A 92 -7.18 -1.12 1.56
N VAL A 93 -6.63 -2.07 0.81
CA VAL A 93 -7.10 -3.47 0.83
C VAL A 93 -7.00 -4.07 2.23
N GLU A 94 -5.89 -3.85 2.95
CA GLU A 94 -5.72 -4.30 4.33
C GLU A 94 -6.83 -3.75 5.23
N ASP A 95 -7.03 -2.44 5.22
CA ASP A 95 -7.96 -1.73 6.10
C ASP A 95 -9.39 -2.21 5.86
N PHE A 96 -9.74 -2.47 4.61
CA PHE A 96 -11.05 -3.03 4.27
C PHE A 96 -11.21 -4.45 4.84
N LEU A 97 -10.19 -5.30 4.72
CA LEU A 97 -10.24 -6.66 5.26
C LEU A 97 -10.26 -6.66 6.79
N ILE A 98 -9.49 -5.79 7.45
CA ILE A 98 -9.53 -5.58 8.90
C ILE A 98 -10.94 -5.17 9.30
N HIS A 99 -11.54 -4.15 8.68
CA HIS A 99 -12.91 -3.74 8.97
C HIS A 99 -13.91 -4.87 8.81
N ARG A 100 -13.80 -5.67 7.76
CA ARG A 100 -14.69 -6.82 7.54
C ARG A 100 -14.53 -7.92 8.58
N LEU A 101 -13.36 -8.03 9.23
CA LEU A 101 -13.09 -9.02 10.25
C LEU A 101 -13.40 -8.54 11.68
N SER A 102 -13.07 -7.29 12.02
CA SER A 102 -13.18 -6.74 13.38
C SER A 102 -14.29 -5.70 13.56
N GLY A 103 -14.78 -5.11 12.47
CA GLY A 103 -15.68 -3.94 12.50
C GLY A 103 -14.97 -2.61 12.70
N GLU A 104 -13.63 -2.61 12.78
CA GLU A 104 -12.82 -1.43 13.08
C GLU A 104 -12.08 -0.92 11.83
N PHE A 105 -12.04 0.40 11.66
CA PHE A 105 -11.24 1.05 10.63
C PHE A 105 -9.85 1.37 11.14
N VAL A 106 -8.95 0.41 11.04
CA VAL A 106 -7.52 0.55 11.40
C VAL A 106 -6.64 0.13 10.23
N SER A 107 -5.53 0.84 10.06
CA SER A 107 -4.47 0.52 9.12
C SER A 107 -3.10 0.72 9.77
N GLU A 108 -2.04 0.41 9.03
CA GLU A 108 -0.67 0.61 9.45
C GLU A 108 0.15 1.47 8.46
N PHE A 109 1.26 2.00 8.96
CA PHE A 109 2.04 3.02 8.24
C PHE A 109 2.68 2.53 6.94
N SER A 110 3.08 1.26 6.84
CA SER A 110 3.86 0.77 5.69
C SER A 110 3.04 0.72 4.41
N VAL A 111 1.80 0.23 4.43
CA VAL A 111 0.89 0.27 3.28
C VAL A 111 0.59 1.73 2.91
N TYR A 112 0.34 2.60 3.89
CA TYR A 112 0.01 4.01 3.65
C TYR A 112 1.16 4.84 3.09
N SER A 113 2.41 4.40 3.22
CA SER A 113 3.55 5.11 2.61
C SER A 113 3.49 5.19 1.09
N SER A 114 2.68 4.34 0.44
CA SER A 114 2.39 4.39 -1.00
C SER A 114 1.34 5.42 -1.43
N SER A 115 0.61 6.01 -0.48
CA SER A 115 -0.67 6.67 -0.78
C SER A 115 -0.57 8.11 -1.28
N LEU A 116 0.61 8.73 -1.19
CA LEU A 116 0.86 10.18 -1.22
C LEU A 116 0.16 11.02 -0.14
N VAL A 117 -0.68 10.41 0.72
CA VAL A 117 -1.32 11.12 1.85
C VAL A 117 -0.55 11.00 3.16
N LEU A 118 0.54 10.23 3.21
CA LEU A 118 1.37 10.04 4.40
C LEU A 118 2.66 10.88 4.30
N ASP A 119 2.93 11.69 5.33
CA ASP A 119 4.26 12.24 5.58
C ASP A 119 5.09 11.19 6.32
N ILE A 120 6.04 10.57 5.62
CA ILE A 120 6.85 9.48 6.16
C ILE A 120 7.82 9.95 7.25
N ASN A 121 8.21 11.22 7.24
CA ASN A 121 9.13 11.79 8.24
C ASN A 121 8.42 11.99 9.57
N ARG A 122 7.16 12.41 9.51
CA ARG A 122 6.31 12.68 10.69
C ARG A 122 5.50 11.46 11.12
N ARG A 123 5.41 10.43 10.27
CA ARG A 123 4.55 9.25 10.43
C ARG A 123 3.11 9.66 10.74
N ALA A 124 2.59 10.56 9.91
CA ALA A 124 1.25 11.10 10.05
C ALA A 124 0.70 11.46 8.68
N LEU A 125 -0.63 11.54 8.57
CA LEU A 125 -1.26 12.03 7.35
C LEU A 125 -0.78 13.46 7.06
N TRP A 126 -0.50 13.76 5.79
CA TRP A 126 0.02 15.03 5.31
C TRP A 126 -1.13 16.05 5.14
N PRO A 127 -1.29 17.02 6.06
CA PRO A 127 -2.49 17.86 6.11
C PRO A 127 -2.73 18.66 4.83
N GLU A 128 -1.68 19.22 4.23
CA GLU A 128 -1.81 20.02 3.01
C GLU A 128 -2.27 19.18 1.81
N MET A 129 -1.84 17.91 1.71
CA MET A 129 -2.33 17.00 0.68
C MET A 129 -3.81 16.69 0.89
N LEU A 130 -4.23 16.42 2.13
CA LEU A 130 -5.62 16.14 2.45
C LEU A 130 -6.53 17.31 2.11
N GLU A 131 -6.14 18.52 2.50
CA GLU A 131 -6.85 19.76 2.18
C GLU A 131 -7.00 19.93 0.66
N PHE A 132 -5.92 19.73 -0.10
CA PHE A 132 -5.92 19.86 -1.55
C PHE A 132 -6.87 18.88 -2.23
N ILE A 133 -6.82 17.60 -1.85
CA ILE A 133 -7.72 16.59 -2.42
C ILE A 133 -9.14 16.66 -1.83
N GLY A 134 -9.38 17.52 -0.84
CA GLY A 134 -10.69 17.84 -0.28
C GLY A 134 -11.22 16.84 0.74
N VAL A 135 -10.34 16.17 1.48
CA VAL A 135 -10.71 15.23 2.55
C VAL A 135 -10.12 15.66 3.89
N SER A 136 -10.57 15.04 4.98
CA SER A 136 -10.00 15.18 6.32
C SER A 136 -9.34 13.87 6.77
N ALA A 137 -8.60 13.91 7.87
CA ALA A 137 -8.04 12.71 8.50
C ALA A 137 -9.12 11.65 8.83
N ASP A 138 -10.35 12.08 9.12
CA ASP A 138 -11.47 11.19 9.41
C ASP A 138 -11.91 10.34 8.21
N HIS A 139 -11.49 10.69 6.99
CA HIS A 139 -11.75 9.87 5.81
C HIS A 139 -10.77 8.70 5.66
N PHE A 140 -9.81 8.55 6.58
CA PHE A 140 -8.88 7.44 6.60
C PHE A 140 -9.05 6.62 7.89
N PRO A 141 -8.69 5.33 7.87
CA PRO A 141 -8.52 4.52 9.07
C PRO A 141 -7.52 5.13 10.05
N GLU A 142 -7.63 4.76 11.33
CA GLU A 142 -6.61 5.08 12.32
C GLU A 142 -5.31 4.35 11.95
N LEU A 143 -4.19 5.08 11.92
CA LEU A 143 -2.88 4.52 11.58
C LEU A 143 -2.13 4.09 12.85
N THR A 144 -1.71 2.83 12.89
CA THR A 144 -0.90 2.25 13.97
C THR A 144 0.36 1.55 13.42
N GLU A 145 1.14 0.93 14.29
CA GLU A 145 2.29 0.13 13.90
C GLU A 145 1.85 -1.23 13.34
N SER A 146 2.62 -1.80 12.42
CA SER A 146 2.44 -3.16 11.93
C SER A 146 2.49 -4.18 13.08
N GLY A 147 1.64 -5.21 13.02
CA GLY A 147 1.52 -6.23 14.07
C GLY A 147 0.75 -5.77 15.31
N SER A 148 0.09 -4.61 15.28
CA SER A 148 -0.74 -4.13 16.38
C SER A 148 -2.06 -4.87 16.45
N VAL A 149 -2.52 -5.21 17.65
CA VAL A 149 -3.84 -5.82 17.86
C VAL A 149 -4.92 -4.76 17.62
N VAL A 150 -5.83 -5.04 16.67
CA VAL A 150 -6.99 -4.20 16.36
C VAL A 150 -8.18 -4.61 17.22
N GLY A 151 -8.42 -5.92 17.32
CA GLY A 151 -9.58 -6.46 18.00
C GLY A 151 -9.68 -7.98 17.83
N THR A 152 -10.91 -8.48 17.80
CA THR A 152 -11.19 -9.91 17.60
C THR A 152 -12.13 -10.11 16.43
N ILE A 153 -12.18 -11.34 15.90
CA ILE A 153 -13.10 -11.71 14.83
C ILE A 153 -14.56 -11.51 15.28
N THR A 154 -15.33 -10.75 14.50
CA THR A 154 -16.77 -10.57 14.73
C THR A 154 -17.54 -11.89 14.50
N ALA A 155 -18.74 -11.99 15.06
CA ALA A 155 -19.59 -13.17 14.85
C ALA A 155 -19.93 -13.40 13.36
N GLU A 156 -20.13 -12.32 12.59
CA GLU A 156 -20.37 -12.39 11.15
C GLU A 156 -19.13 -12.93 10.41
N ALA A 157 -17.94 -12.39 10.72
CA ALA A 157 -16.69 -12.83 10.13
C ALA A 157 -16.35 -14.28 10.50
N ALA A 158 -16.61 -14.70 11.74
CA ALA A 158 -16.46 -16.09 12.18
C ALA A 158 -17.35 -17.03 11.35
N ALA A 159 -18.62 -16.66 11.14
CA ALA A 159 -19.55 -17.46 10.32
C ALA A 159 -19.11 -17.54 8.85
N ALA A 160 -18.51 -16.48 8.30
CA ALA A 160 -18.05 -16.44 6.91
C ALA A 160 -16.71 -17.16 6.66
N THR A 161 -15.82 -17.20 7.65
CA THR A 161 -14.43 -17.67 7.49
C THR A 161 -14.14 -18.98 8.22
N GLY A 162 -14.95 -19.34 9.21
CA GLY A 162 -14.70 -20.46 10.11
C GLY A 162 -13.68 -20.17 11.22
N LEU A 163 -13.19 -18.93 11.35
CA LEU A 163 -12.32 -18.52 12.46
C LEU A 163 -13.07 -18.46 13.79
N SER A 164 -12.34 -18.59 14.89
CA SER A 164 -12.89 -18.37 16.24
C SER A 164 -13.10 -16.88 16.49
N THR A 165 -14.15 -16.51 17.24
CA THR A 165 -14.30 -15.14 17.76
C THR A 165 -13.24 -14.79 18.80
N GLU A 166 -12.43 -15.76 19.24
CA GLU A 166 -11.27 -15.53 20.11
C GLU A 166 -9.99 -15.20 19.31
N THR A 167 -9.98 -15.42 17.99
CA THR A 167 -8.84 -15.09 17.13
C THR A 167 -8.66 -13.57 17.08
N LEU A 168 -7.44 -13.10 17.33
CA LEU A 168 -7.09 -11.68 17.22
C LEU A 168 -7.02 -11.25 15.77
N VAL A 169 -7.52 -10.05 15.47
CA VAL A 169 -7.24 -9.33 14.22
C VAL A 169 -6.09 -8.39 14.50
N VAL A 170 -5.01 -8.51 13.72
CA VAL A 170 -3.83 -7.63 13.83
C VAL A 170 -3.59 -6.90 12.52
N THR A 171 -3.00 -5.70 12.60
CA THR A 171 -2.43 -5.07 11.41
C THR A 171 -1.29 -5.93 10.88
N GLY A 172 -1.19 -6.01 9.57
CA GLY A 172 -0.13 -6.69 8.86
C GLY A 172 0.90 -5.69 8.35
N ALA A 173 1.14 -5.69 7.04
CA ALA A 173 2.20 -4.91 6.44
C ALA A 173 2.01 -4.75 4.93
N TYR A 174 2.70 -3.76 4.36
CA TYR A 174 2.95 -3.69 2.93
C TYR A 174 3.70 -4.94 2.47
N ASP A 175 3.22 -5.56 1.40
CA ASP A 175 3.68 -6.85 0.89
C ASP A 175 5.20 -6.90 0.65
N HIS A 176 5.81 -5.83 0.13
CA HIS A 176 7.26 -5.71 -0.03
C HIS A 176 8.01 -5.79 1.30
N ALA A 177 7.50 -5.14 2.35
CA ALA A 177 8.08 -5.19 3.70
C ALA A 177 7.82 -6.55 4.38
N ALA A 178 6.64 -7.14 4.19
CA ALA A 178 6.32 -8.46 4.70
C ALA A 178 7.20 -9.54 4.03
N GLY A 179 7.39 -9.44 2.71
CA GLY A 179 8.25 -10.33 1.93
C GLY A 179 9.71 -10.25 2.36
N SER A 180 10.24 -9.04 2.60
CA SER A 180 11.61 -8.87 3.09
C SER A 180 11.80 -9.47 4.48
N ILE A 181 10.85 -9.27 5.39
CA ILE A 181 10.85 -9.91 6.72
C ILE A 181 10.83 -11.43 6.59
N GLY A 182 9.97 -11.98 5.74
CA GLY A 182 9.89 -13.42 5.46
C GLY A 182 11.19 -14.01 4.91
N ALA A 183 11.97 -13.21 4.18
CA ALA A 183 13.30 -13.56 3.68
C ALA A 183 14.44 -13.37 4.71
N GLY A 184 14.12 -12.93 5.94
CA GLY A 184 15.12 -12.64 6.99
C GLY A 184 15.83 -11.29 6.84
N VAL A 185 15.36 -10.43 5.94
CA VAL A 185 15.94 -9.10 5.66
C VAL A 185 15.24 -8.06 6.54
N THR A 186 15.76 -7.87 7.76
CA THR A 186 15.10 -7.09 8.83
C THR A 186 15.92 -5.90 9.34
N HIS A 187 17.14 -5.70 8.84
CA HIS A 187 18.06 -4.68 9.34
C HIS A 187 18.91 -4.08 8.21
N SER A 188 19.52 -2.93 8.49
CA SER A 188 20.38 -2.22 7.55
C SER A 188 21.59 -3.06 7.13
N GLY A 189 21.97 -2.95 5.86
CA GLY A 189 23.14 -3.64 5.31
C GLY A 189 22.84 -5.00 4.66
N VAL A 190 21.59 -5.46 4.72
CA VAL A 190 21.08 -6.58 3.93
C VAL A 190 19.94 -6.10 3.04
N MET A 191 19.75 -6.75 1.90
CA MET A 191 18.64 -6.48 0.99
C MET A 191 18.03 -7.79 0.50
N SER A 192 16.74 -7.75 0.23
CA SER A 192 16.04 -8.78 -0.54
C SER A 192 15.85 -8.27 -1.95
N GLU A 193 15.98 -9.14 -2.93
CA GLU A 193 15.74 -8.86 -4.34
C GLU A 193 14.82 -9.95 -4.86
N THR A 194 13.72 -9.55 -5.48
CA THR A 194 12.74 -10.45 -6.08
C THR A 194 12.69 -10.22 -7.57
N THR A 195 13.18 -11.18 -8.35
CA THR A 195 13.10 -11.19 -9.81
C THR A 195 11.94 -12.07 -10.26
N GLY A 196 10.84 -11.42 -10.65
CA GLY A 196 9.73 -12.00 -11.40
C GLY A 196 9.70 -11.45 -12.83
N SER A 197 8.51 -11.17 -13.37
CA SER A 197 8.38 -10.42 -14.63
C SER A 197 9.09 -9.06 -14.56
N ALA A 198 8.90 -8.40 -13.41
CA ALA A 198 9.60 -7.21 -12.95
C ALA A 198 10.55 -7.58 -11.80
N MET A 199 11.48 -6.69 -11.46
CA MET A 199 12.36 -6.82 -10.31
C MET A 199 11.99 -5.77 -9.25
N ALA A 200 12.06 -6.14 -7.98
CA ALA A 200 11.96 -5.22 -6.86
C ALA A 200 12.98 -5.58 -5.79
N ILE A 201 13.58 -4.57 -5.16
CA ILE A 201 14.51 -4.72 -4.04
C ILE A 201 13.86 -4.10 -2.81
N CYS A 202 13.94 -4.76 -1.67
CA CYS A 202 13.65 -4.15 -0.39
C CYS A 202 14.92 -4.11 0.45
N ALA A 203 15.39 -2.90 0.76
CA ALA A 203 16.59 -2.64 1.54
C ALA A 203 16.24 -1.81 2.80
N PRO A 204 16.09 -2.45 3.98
CA PRO A 204 15.79 -1.76 5.21
C PRO A 204 16.87 -0.76 5.61
N VAL A 205 16.46 0.36 6.19
CA VAL A 205 17.35 1.41 6.71
C VAL A 205 16.80 2.00 8.02
N ASP A 206 17.70 2.46 8.88
CA ASP A 206 17.34 3.02 10.21
C ASP A 206 16.88 4.48 10.17
N LYS A 207 17.15 5.19 9.07
CA LYS A 207 16.78 6.59 8.90
C LYS A 207 16.32 6.81 7.47
N VAL A 208 15.34 7.69 7.31
CA VAL A 208 14.94 8.18 6.00
C VAL A 208 16.12 8.86 5.31
N ALA A 209 16.29 8.56 4.03
CA ALA A 209 17.24 9.21 3.14
C ALA A 209 16.61 9.26 1.75
N PHE A 210 17.00 10.25 0.96
CA PHE A 210 16.38 10.52 -0.34
C PHE A 210 17.45 10.52 -1.43
N ASP A 211 17.16 9.91 -2.56
CA ASP A 211 18.02 9.94 -3.74
C ASP A 211 17.91 11.32 -4.42
N PRO A 212 18.98 12.11 -4.55
CA PRO A 212 18.93 13.43 -5.18
C PRO A 212 18.43 13.41 -6.64
N GLN A 213 18.41 12.23 -7.27
CA GLN A 213 17.92 12.02 -8.63
C GLN A 213 16.48 11.48 -8.71
N PHE A 214 15.79 11.34 -7.57
CA PHE A 214 14.39 10.88 -7.52
C PHE A 214 14.18 9.49 -8.15
N ARG A 215 15.10 8.53 -7.98
CA ARG A 215 14.97 7.20 -8.60
C ARG A 215 14.47 6.12 -7.64
N VAL A 216 14.59 6.34 -6.34
CA VAL A 216 14.39 5.30 -5.33
C VAL A 216 13.21 5.67 -4.43
N PRO A 217 12.09 4.93 -4.51
CA PRO A 217 11.02 5.06 -3.53
C PRO A 217 11.50 4.75 -2.12
N VAL A 218 10.96 5.49 -1.16
CA VAL A 218 11.23 5.32 0.27
C VAL A 218 9.92 5.08 0.99
N HIS A 219 9.83 3.98 1.70
CA HIS A 219 8.63 3.59 2.42
C HIS A 219 8.93 3.48 3.92
N THR A 220 7.90 3.65 4.75
CA THR A 220 7.97 3.22 6.15
C THR A 220 8.02 1.69 6.17
N HIS A 221 8.84 1.11 7.05
CA HIS A 221 8.95 -0.33 7.17
C HIS A 221 7.92 -0.86 8.17
N ALA A 222 7.53 -2.13 8.00
CA ALA A 222 6.75 -2.86 9.00
C ALA A 222 7.46 -3.12 10.34
N ILE A 223 8.75 -2.81 10.44
CA ILE A 223 9.48 -2.84 11.71
C ILE A 223 9.47 -1.41 12.22
N SER A 224 8.91 -1.21 13.42
CA SER A 224 8.73 0.12 13.99
C SER A 224 10.02 0.93 14.00
N GLY A 225 9.91 2.20 13.58
CA GLY A 225 11.03 3.13 13.50
C GLY A 225 12.00 2.93 12.31
N LYS A 226 11.77 1.95 11.43
CA LYS A 226 12.58 1.74 10.22
C LYS A 226 11.87 2.21 8.95
N TYR A 227 12.66 2.34 7.90
CA TYR A 227 12.25 2.61 6.53
C TYR A 227 12.82 1.54 5.61
N PHE A 228 12.42 1.52 4.36
CA PHE A 228 13.13 0.76 3.34
C PHE A 228 13.16 1.50 2.01
N PHE A 229 14.27 1.31 1.29
CA PHE A 229 14.36 1.64 -0.11
C PHE A 229 13.71 0.54 -0.93
N ASN A 230 12.88 0.94 -1.90
CA ASN A 230 12.17 0.01 -2.78
C ASN A 230 12.46 0.26 -4.28
N PRO A 231 13.73 0.21 -4.74
CA PRO A 231 13.99 0.35 -6.17
C PRO A 231 13.41 -0.85 -6.91
N TYR A 232 12.78 -0.58 -8.04
CA TYR A 232 12.19 -1.58 -8.90
C TYR A 232 12.61 -1.38 -10.36
N GLY A 233 12.54 -2.46 -11.13
CA GLY A 233 12.70 -2.45 -12.58
C GLY A 233 11.47 -3.08 -13.22
N GLU A 234 10.79 -2.35 -14.09
CA GLU A 234 9.56 -2.79 -14.78
C GLU A 234 9.78 -4.06 -15.62
N THR A 235 11.03 -4.30 -16.04
CA THR A 235 11.42 -5.48 -16.82
C THR A 235 12.58 -6.20 -16.15
N ALA A 236 12.42 -7.51 -15.94
CA ALA A 236 13.47 -8.40 -15.44
C ALA A 236 13.34 -9.79 -16.08
N GLY A 237 12.62 -10.71 -15.45
CA GLY A 237 12.36 -12.03 -16.03
C GLY A 237 11.58 -11.99 -17.34
N MET A 238 10.74 -10.96 -17.55
CA MET A 238 9.97 -10.81 -18.78
C MET A 238 10.86 -10.56 -20.01
N VAL A 239 11.98 -9.83 -19.87
CA VAL A 239 12.91 -9.64 -20.99
C VAL A 239 13.65 -10.93 -21.32
N LEU A 240 13.97 -11.76 -20.31
CA LEU A 240 14.57 -13.09 -20.53
C LEU A 240 13.60 -14.04 -21.23
N LYS A 241 12.33 -14.05 -20.80
CA LYS A 241 11.26 -14.80 -21.47
C LYS A 241 11.10 -14.35 -22.92
N TRP A 242 11.03 -13.05 -23.15
CA TRP A 242 10.92 -12.50 -24.50
C TRP A 242 12.13 -12.90 -25.37
N PHE A 243 13.35 -12.80 -24.85
CA PHE A 243 14.55 -13.21 -25.58
C PHE A 243 14.51 -14.69 -25.96
N ARG A 244 14.19 -15.57 -25.01
CA ARG A 244 14.05 -17.01 -25.26
C ARG A 244 13.01 -17.28 -26.36
N ASP A 245 11.83 -16.68 -26.26
CA ASP A 245 10.71 -16.96 -27.17
C ASP A 245 10.96 -16.40 -28.59
N ASN A 246 11.78 -15.35 -28.74
CA ASN A 246 12.00 -14.68 -30.03
C ASN A 246 13.36 -15.00 -30.68
N LEU A 247 14.37 -15.40 -29.90
CA LEU A 247 15.74 -15.60 -30.38
C LEU A 247 16.34 -16.95 -29.97
N GLY A 248 15.74 -17.66 -29.01
CA GLY A 248 16.26 -18.93 -28.46
C GLY A 248 15.64 -20.18 -29.08
N GLN A 249 15.08 -20.11 -30.29
CA GLN A 249 14.35 -21.25 -30.88
C GLN A 249 15.24 -22.48 -31.08
N SER A 250 16.52 -22.28 -31.42
CA SER A 250 17.46 -23.38 -31.63
C SER A 250 17.76 -24.12 -30.33
N GLU A 251 17.93 -23.39 -29.23
CA GLU A 251 18.17 -23.91 -27.88
C GLU A 251 16.92 -24.58 -27.30
N ILE A 252 15.74 -23.98 -27.51
CA ILE A 252 14.45 -24.60 -27.12
C ILE A 252 14.28 -25.95 -27.81
N ALA A 253 14.63 -26.06 -29.11
CA ALA A 253 14.50 -27.31 -29.84
C ALA A 253 15.46 -28.42 -29.37
N GLN A 254 16.50 -28.08 -28.60
CA GLN A 254 17.48 -29.02 -28.05
C GLN A 254 17.14 -29.49 -26.62
N ALA A 255 16.25 -28.80 -25.91
CA ALA A 255 15.85 -29.07 -24.52
C ALA A 255 14.67 -30.05 -24.42
#